data_AF-A0A4U7L2G9-F1
#
_entry.id   AF-A0A4U7L2G9-F1
#
_cell.length_a   1.000
_cell.length_b   1.000
_cell.length_c   1.000
_cell.angle_alpha   90.00
_cell.angle_beta   90.00
_cell.angle_gamma   90.00
#
_symmetry.space_group_name_H-M   'P 1'
#
loop_
_entity.id
_entity.type
_entity.pdbx_description
1 polymer ?
#
loop_
_entity_poly.entity_id
_entity_poly.type
_entity_poly.pdbx_seq_one_letter_code
_entity_poly.pdbx_strand_id
1 'polypeptide(L)'
;MPSSTRRRRVDDSEDETEDVAPPSQRRSQHTKSTNRATPSSAAGPSGARNNAAASSSQAGASNGADLGAELRPQPLGREHVPNVRSLMAELKSQDQSILKCIELLNETAEQLAEAFRAQDECNELERADADLRELIDAQAEKAIRRKVLDEIAQDLHTGVDMDDPAKRYKEDVQTQLDTYNKQTSRQKYAKNTDYHNFKNTVWVTKEDGPMPLVKDLIPAEPGDDDASDDDDDVQTGGVVQNFRCPLTTNILEDPLSNTLCTHSYSRAAITEYVAAGNNRCPASSCMANVSMRSLKQDPLLVKKVAAFKRREEERLIARRQTSTVLY
;
A
#
# COMPACT_ATOMS: atom_id res chain seq x y z
N MET A 1 -1.77 9.08 34.45
CA MET A 1 -0.45 8.43 34.47
C MET A 1 -0.16 7.91 33.07
N PRO A 2 0.72 8.56 32.28
CA PRO A 2 0.96 8.17 30.90
C PRO A 2 1.96 7.01 30.79
N SER A 3 1.56 5.92 30.14
CA SER A 3 2.46 4.80 29.82
C SER A 3 3.29 5.13 28.57
N SER A 4 4.61 5.06 28.68
CA SER A 4 5.54 5.48 27.61
C SER A 4 5.81 4.36 26.60
N THR A 5 5.52 4.61 25.32
CA THR A 5 5.78 3.70 24.19
C THR A 5 7.23 3.76 23.74
N ARG A 6 8.06 2.80 24.16
CA ARG A 6 9.44 2.66 23.68
C ARG A 6 9.49 2.14 22.24
N ARG A 7 9.78 3.02 21.28
CA ARG A 7 10.26 2.61 19.95
C ARG A 7 11.62 1.89 20.09
N ARG A 8 11.78 0.73 19.46
CA ARG A 8 13.00 -0.09 19.54
C ARG A 8 14.03 0.39 18.53
N ARG A 9 15.17 0.88 18.99
CA ARG A 9 16.35 1.16 18.16
C ARG A 9 17.00 -0.17 17.77
N VAL A 10 17.54 -0.27 16.56
CA VAL A 10 18.51 -1.32 16.23
C VAL A 10 19.83 -0.91 16.85
N ASP A 11 20.47 -1.85 17.54
CA ASP A 11 21.80 -1.73 18.12
C ASP A 11 22.52 -3.06 17.89
N ASP A 12 23.84 -3.02 17.71
CA ASP A 12 24.63 -4.08 17.08
C ASP A 12 25.80 -4.45 18.00
N SER A 13 25.87 -5.71 18.43
CA SER A 13 26.88 -6.20 19.38
C SER A 13 26.96 -7.72 19.35
N GLU A 14 28.13 -8.23 18.96
CA GLU A 14 28.51 -9.64 19.02
C GLU A 14 29.06 -9.97 20.41
N ASP A 15 28.61 -11.06 21.05
CA ASP A 15 29.43 -11.84 22.01
C ASP A 15 28.87 -13.27 22.18
N GLU A 16 29.61 -14.13 22.88
CA GLU A 16 29.64 -15.59 22.66
C GLU A 16 28.55 -16.47 23.34
N THR A 17 28.21 -17.56 22.61
CA THR A 17 27.83 -18.93 23.04
C THR A 17 26.88 -19.19 24.21
N GLU A 18 25.85 -20.04 23.96
CA GLU A 18 25.63 -21.25 24.78
C GLU A 18 24.94 -22.38 23.97
N ASP A 19 24.95 -23.61 24.50
CA ASP A 19 24.82 -24.87 23.73
C ASP A 19 23.40 -25.51 23.81
N VAL A 20 22.69 -25.63 22.67
CA VAL A 20 21.48 -26.49 22.55
C VAL A 20 21.34 -27.09 21.14
N ALA A 21 21.37 -28.43 21.03
CA ALA A 21 21.12 -29.16 19.79
C ALA A 21 19.81 -29.97 19.80
N PRO A 22 18.94 -29.83 18.77
CA PRO A 22 17.86 -30.77 18.45
C PRO A 22 17.99 -31.30 16.98
N PRO A 23 17.15 -32.23 16.47
CA PRO A 23 17.70 -33.56 16.19
C PRO A 23 17.69 -33.99 14.70
N SER A 24 18.48 -35.03 14.44
CA SER A 24 18.58 -35.73 13.15
C SER A 24 17.24 -36.23 12.60
N GLN A 25 16.97 -35.94 11.31
CA GLN A 25 16.12 -36.78 10.46
C GLN A 25 16.92 -37.33 9.29
N ARG A 26 16.91 -38.66 9.15
CA ARG A 26 17.72 -39.42 8.20
C ARG A 26 16.79 -40.31 7.38
N ARG A 27 16.59 -40.02 6.09
CA ARG A 27 15.94 -40.96 5.15
C ARG A 27 16.79 -41.20 3.91
N SER A 28 17.05 -42.47 3.66
CA SER A 28 17.92 -42.97 2.60
C SER A 28 17.17 -43.22 1.29
N GLN A 29 17.88 -43.06 0.18
CA GLN A 29 17.75 -43.95 -0.98
C GLN A 29 19.14 -44.42 -1.41
N HIS A 30 19.20 -45.55 -2.14
CA HIS A 30 20.42 -46.35 -2.26
C HIS A 30 20.43 -47.11 -3.60
N THR A 31 21.39 -46.81 -4.47
CA THR A 31 21.60 -47.51 -5.76
C THR A 31 23.07 -47.82 -5.97
N LYS A 32 23.39 -49.07 -6.34
CA LYS A 32 24.75 -49.58 -6.58
C LYS A 32 25.15 -49.45 -8.05
N SER A 33 26.45 -49.20 -8.30
CA SER A 33 27.27 -49.76 -9.40
C SER A 33 28.72 -49.27 -9.20
N THR A 34 29.65 -50.03 -8.60
CA THR A 34 30.44 -51.20 -9.09
C THR A 34 31.68 -50.85 -9.90
N ASN A 35 32.77 -51.59 -9.62
CA ASN A 35 34.12 -51.59 -10.21
C ASN A 35 35.06 -50.44 -9.80
N ARG A 36 36.38 -50.57 -9.55
CA ARG A 36 37.33 -51.65 -9.14
C ARG A 36 38.69 -51.38 -9.81
N ALA A 37 39.64 -50.75 -9.11
CA ALA A 37 41.09 -50.96 -9.27
C ALA A 37 41.91 -50.30 -8.14
N THR A 38 42.93 -51.01 -7.65
CA THR A 38 44.06 -50.63 -6.77
C THR A 38 45.31 -51.38 -7.32
N PRO A 39 46.57 -51.29 -6.80
CA PRO A 39 47.18 -50.50 -5.70
C PRO A 39 47.93 -49.26 -6.28
N SER A 40 48.99 -48.61 -5.76
CA SER A 40 50.07 -48.82 -4.75
C SER A 40 50.50 -47.45 -4.15
N SER A 41 51.23 -47.27 -3.03
CA SER A 41 52.42 -47.93 -2.41
C SER A 41 53.77 -47.64 -3.13
N ALA A 42 54.87 -47.18 -2.50
CA ALA A 42 55.12 -46.78 -1.11
C ALA A 42 56.44 -45.94 -0.99
N ALA A 43 56.83 -45.63 0.25
CA ALA A 43 58.17 -45.20 0.72
C ALA A 43 58.58 -43.70 0.60
N GLY A 44 59.28 -43.22 1.64
CA GLY A 44 59.96 -41.92 1.73
C GLY A 44 61.49 -42.07 1.57
N PRO A 45 62.37 -41.47 2.42
CA PRO A 45 62.15 -41.13 3.83
C PRO A 45 62.50 -39.67 4.23
N SER A 46 62.43 -39.39 5.53
CA SER A 46 62.68 -38.08 6.15
C SER A 46 64.15 -37.64 6.18
N GLY A 47 64.39 -36.33 6.09
CA GLY A 47 65.62 -35.65 6.50
C GLY A 47 65.27 -34.34 7.23
N ALA A 48 66.01 -33.95 8.27
CA ALA A 48 65.55 -32.92 9.20
C ALA A 48 66.65 -31.96 9.68
N ARG A 49 66.19 -30.75 10.08
CA ARG A 49 66.82 -29.73 10.93
C ARG A 49 67.90 -28.77 10.34
N ASN A 50 67.43 -27.54 10.18
CA ASN A 50 67.92 -26.31 10.86
C ASN A 50 68.98 -25.39 10.21
N ASN A 51 68.58 -24.11 10.20
CA ASN A 51 69.36 -22.88 10.50
C ASN A 51 70.07 -22.10 9.38
N ALA A 52 70.37 -20.84 9.75
CA ALA A 52 71.11 -19.78 9.06
C ALA A 52 70.35 -19.00 7.97
N ALA A 53 69.80 -17.86 8.42
CA ALA A 53 69.21 -16.80 7.60
C ALA A 53 70.14 -16.25 6.50
N ALA A 54 69.52 -15.89 5.36
CA ALA A 54 70.07 -14.94 4.40
C ALA A 54 68.93 -14.06 3.88
N SER A 55 69.05 -12.74 4.05
CA SER A 55 68.00 -11.77 3.68
C SER A 55 68.17 -11.31 2.24
N SER A 56 67.28 -11.72 1.34
CA SER A 56 67.20 -11.13 -0.01
C SER A 56 65.79 -11.25 -0.64
N SER A 57 65.06 -10.14 -0.57
CA SER A 57 64.14 -9.63 -1.60
C SER A 57 63.56 -10.62 -2.62
N GLN A 58 62.30 -11.02 -2.42
CA GLN A 58 61.41 -11.28 -3.54
C GLN A 58 60.03 -10.66 -3.24
N ALA A 59 59.60 -9.74 -4.09
CA ALA A 59 58.32 -9.05 -3.94
C ALA A 59 57.18 -9.99 -4.35
N GLY A 60 56.64 -10.72 -3.39
CA GLY A 60 55.37 -11.43 -3.55
C GLY A 60 54.26 -10.40 -3.69
N ALA A 61 53.90 -10.07 -4.94
CA ALA A 61 52.80 -9.16 -5.25
C ALA A 61 51.47 -9.80 -4.84
N SER A 62 51.05 -9.54 -3.60
CA SER A 62 49.71 -9.85 -3.14
C SER A 62 48.73 -8.94 -3.87
N ASN A 63 48.20 -9.39 -5.00
CA ASN A 63 47.00 -8.83 -5.64
C ASN A 63 45.76 -9.14 -4.78
N GLY A 64 45.77 -8.72 -3.52
CA GLY A 64 44.53 -8.38 -2.83
C GLY A 64 44.02 -7.12 -3.52
N ALA A 65 42.87 -7.23 -4.19
CA ALA A 65 42.17 -6.04 -4.67
C ALA A 65 41.90 -5.12 -3.47
N ASP A 66 42.27 -3.85 -3.58
CA ASP A 66 41.90 -2.87 -2.56
C ASP A 66 40.40 -2.56 -2.72
N LEU A 67 39.58 -3.40 -2.08
CA LEU A 67 38.13 -3.25 -2.07
C LEU A 67 37.71 -1.89 -1.50
N GLY A 68 38.55 -1.23 -0.70
CA GLY A 68 38.33 0.15 -0.21
C GLY A 68 38.65 1.25 -1.23
N ALA A 69 39.38 0.93 -2.30
CA ALA A 69 39.50 1.78 -3.50
C ALA A 69 38.39 1.49 -4.52
N GLU A 70 38.01 0.22 -4.68
CA GLU A 70 37.04 -0.25 -5.68
C GLU A 70 35.58 0.04 -5.29
N LEU A 71 35.27 0.12 -3.98
CA LEU A 71 33.94 0.46 -3.42
C LEU A 71 33.77 1.96 -3.06
N ARG A 72 34.62 2.86 -3.58
CA ARG A 72 34.44 4.30 -3.33
C ARG A 72 33.17 4.82 -4.00
N PRO A 73 32.53 5.88 -3.45
CA PRO A 73 31.52 6.64 -4.19
C PRO A 73 32.07 7.03 -5.56
N GLN A 74 31.40 6.56 -6.62
CA GLN A 74 31.70 7.02 -7.97
C GLN A 74 30.93 8.32 -8.19
N PRO A 75 31.57 9.38 -8.73
CA PRO A 75 30.87 10.61 -9.02
C PRO A 75 29.81 10.34 -10.09
N LEU A 76 28.60 10.86 -9.90
CA LEU A 76 27.58 10.81 -10.93
C LEU A 76 27.63 12.09 -11.76
N GLY A 77 27.79 11.92 -13.07
CA GLY A 77 27.56 12.94 -14.10
C GLY A 77 26.26 12.71 -14.89
N ARG A 78 26.07 13.55 -15.92
CA ARG A 78 24.86 13.64 -16.75
C ARG A 78 24.49 12.35 -17.50
N GLU A 79 25.47 11.50 -17.79
CA GLU A 79 25.32 10.19 -18.42
C GLU A 79 24.51 9.20 -17.58
N HIS A 80 24.42 9.39 -16.26
CA HIS A 80 23.70 8.49 -15.35
C HIS A 80 22.24 8.89 -15.09
N VAL A 81 21.78 10.05 -15.60
CA VAL A 81 20.36 10.48 -15.54
C VAL A 81 19.37 9.39 -16.00
N PRO A 82 19.61 8.56 -17.03
CA PRO A 82 18.74 7.44 -17.39
C PRO A 82 18.61 6.39 -16.29
N ASN A 83 19.68 6.12 -15.54
CA ASN A 83 19.68 5.14 -14.45
C ASN A 83 18.84 5.64 -13.26
N VAL A 84 19.01 6.92 -12.88
CA VAL A 84 18.20 7.57 -11.83
C VAL A 84 16.72 7.57 -12.22
N ARG A 85 16.39 7.85 -13.48
CA ARG A 85 15.02 7.75 -14.02
C ARG A 85 14.47 6.32 -14.02
N SER A 86 15.31 5.30 -14.20
CA SER A 86 14.92 3.90 -14.08
C SER A 86 14.52 3.54 -12.63
N LEU A 87 15.27 4.02 -11.63
CA LEU A 87 14.94 3.84 -10.21
C LEU A 87 13.60 4.52 -9.85
N MET A 88 13.36 5.73 -10.38
CA MET A 88 12.06 6.40 -10.22
C MET A 88 10.90 5.66 -10.89
N ALA A 89 11.13 5.03 -12.05
CA ALA A 89 10.14 4.19 -12.71
C ALA A 89 9.84 2.92 -11.91
N GLU A 90 10.84 2.33 -11.26
CA GLU A 90 10.65 1.19 -10.35
C GLU A 90 9.80 1.59 -9.14
N LEU A 91 10.15 2.69 -8.43
CA LEU A 91 9.34 3.20 -7.31
C LEU A 91 7.88 3.44 -7.74
N LYS A 92 7.67 4.07 -8.91
CA LYS A 92 6.33 4.29 -9.48
C LYS A 92 5.59 2.98 -9.78
N SER A 93 6.30 1.91 -10.16
CA SER A 93 5.68 0.59 -10.33
C SER A 93 5.26 -0.05 -8.99
N GLN A 94 6.01 0.21 -7.91
CA GLN A 94 5.65 -0.25 -6.57
C GLN A 94 4.45 0.51 -5.97
N ASP A 95 4.31 1.81 -6.26
CA ASP A 95 3.13 2.60 -5.86
C ASP A 95 1.84 2.00 -6.46
N GLN A 96 1.89 1.51 -7.70
CA GLN A 96 0.78 0.80 -8.36
C GLN A 96 0.45 -0.55 -7.73
N SER A 97 1.33 -1.11 -6.90
CA SER A 97 1.04 -2.28 -6.07
C SER A 97 0.44 -1.89 -4.73
N ILE A 98 0.90 -0.80 -4.10
CA ILE A 98 0.30 -0.25 -2.87
C ILE A 98 -1.16 0.15 -3.11
N LEU A 99 -1.45 0.87 -4.19
CA LEU A 99 -2.83 1.26 -4.54
C LEU A 99 -3.77 0.06 -4.64
N LYS A 100 -3.32 -1.07 -5.21
CA LYS A 100 -4.10 -2.31 -5.29
C LYS A 100 -4.30 -2.97 -3.92
N CYS A 101 -3.31 -2.89 -3.03
CA CYS A 101 -3.47 -3.32 -1.65
C CYS A 101 -4.54 -2.47 -0.92
N ILE A 102 -4.54 -1.15 -1.15
CA ILE A 102 -5.54 -0.21 -0.62
C ILE A 102 -6.94 -0.52 -1.20
N GLU A 103 -7.06 -0.76 -2.51
CA GLU A 103 -8.33 -1.18 -3.15
C GLU A 103 -8.87 -2.48 -2.55
N LEU A 104 -8.02 -3.51 -2.41
CA LEU A 104 -8.39 -4.80 -1.81
C LEU A 104 -8.75 -4.70 -0.34
N LEU A 105 -8.03 -3.86 0.43
CA LEU A 105 -8.30 -3.60 1.85
C LEU A 105 -9.63 -2.87 2.05
N ASN A 106 -9.98 -1.95 1.14
CA ASN A 106 -11.30 -1.33 1.11
C ASN A 106 -12.40 -2.36 0.79
N GLU A 107 -12.22 -3.22 -0.22
CA GLU A 107 -13.21 -4.27 -0.55
C GLU A 107 -13.41 -5.27 0.60
N THR A 108 -12.36 -5.66 1.34
CA THR A 108 -12.49 -6.57 2.48
C THR A 108 -13.06 -5.88 3.72
N ALA A 109 -12.73 -4.62 3.99
CA ALA A 109 -13.32 -3.84 5.07
C ALA A 109 -14.83 -3.58 4.85
N GLU A 110 -15.28 -3.33 3.61
CA GLU A 110 -16.71 -3.26 3.27
C GLU A 110 -17.43 -4.58 3.62
N GLN A 111 -16.81 -5.72 3.30
CA GLN A 111 -17.35 -7.06 3.61
C GLN A 111 -17.36 -7.38 5.12
N LEU A 112 -16.32 -6.97 5.87
CA LEU A 112 -16.24 -7.14 7.32
C LEU A 112 -17.27 -6.27 8.05
N ALA A 113 -17.40 -4.99 7.67
CA ALA A 113 -18.39 -4.08 8.24
C ALA A 113 -19.83 -4.54 7.96
N GLU A 114 -20.08 -5.14 6.80
CA GLU A 114 -21.37 -5.72 6.43
C GLU A 114 -21.67 -7.01 7.22
N ALA A 115 -20.66 -7.87 7.45
CA ALA A 115 -20.80 -9.12 8.19
C ALA A 115 -20.97 -8.91 9.71
N PHE A 116 -20.27 -7.93 10.29
CA PHE A 116 -20.25 -7.63 11.72
C PHE A 116 -21.05 -6.38 12.09
N ARG A 117 -22.02 -5.95 11.27
CA ARG A 117 -22.79 -4.71 11.51
C ARG A 117 -23.50 -4.67 12.87
N ALA A 118 -23.93 -5.82 13.39
CA ALA A 118 -24.60 -5.96 14.68
C ALA A 118 -23.63 -6.04 15.88
N GLN A 119 -22.34 -5.77 15.68
CA GLN A 119 -21.33 -5.67 16.73
C GLN A 119 -20.74 -4.26 16.72
N ASP A 120 -20.70 -3.61 17.88
CA ASP A 120 -20.15 -2.24 18.00
C ASP A 120 -18.64 -2.24 17.72
N GLU A 121 -17.90 -3.10 18.41
CA GLU A 121 -16.46 -3.33 18.27
C GLU A 121 -16.17 -4.48 17.29
N CYS A 122 -15.13 -4.33 16.46
CA CYS A 122 -14.64 -5.38 15.55
C CYS A 122 -13.14 -5.18 15.32
N ASN A 123 -12.32 -6.04 15.94
CA ASN A 123 -10.86 -5.96 15.94
C ASN A 123 -10.28 -6.03 14.51
N GLU A 124 -10.97 -6.71 13.60
CA GLU A 124 -10.59 -6.86 12.19
C GLU A 124 -10.71 -5.55 11.42
N LEU A 125 -11.68 -4.69 11.76
CA LEU A 125 -11.82 -3.34 11.18
C LEU A 125 -10.80 -2.35 11.77
N GLU A 126 -10.51 -2.45 13.07
CA GLU A 126 -9.44 -1.66 13.70
C GLU A 126 -8.07 -2.02 13.13
N ARG A 127 -7.84 -3.32 12.89
CA ARG A 127 -6.65 -3.80 12.19
C ARG A 127 -6.59 -3.30 10.75
N ALA A 128 -7.69 -3.37 10.00
CA ALA A 128 -7.73 -2.83 8.64
C ALA A 128 -7.45 -1.31 8.60
N ASP A 129 -7.84 -0.56 9.64
CA ASP A 129 -7.49 0.86 9.78
C ASP A 129 -5.98 1.08 10.02
N ALA A 130 -5.35 0.24 10.85
CA ALA A 130 -3.91 0.28 11.10
C ALA A 130 -3.11 -0.14 9.84
N ASP A 131 -3.50 -1.24 9.20
CA ASP A 131 -2.89 -1.75 7.96
C ASP A 131 -3.00 -0.69 6.83
N LEU A 132 -4.11 0.06 6.75
CA LEU A 132 -4.28 1.17 5.79
C LEU A 132 -3.35 2.35 6.09
N ARG A 133 -3.19 2.73 7.36
CA ARG A 133 -2.25 3.80 7.75
C ARG A 133 -0.81 3.43 7.39
N GLU A 134 -0.41 2.18 7.58
CA GLU A 134 0.92 1.69 7.16
C GLU A 134 1.10 1.76 5.64
N LEU A 135 0.08 1.40 4.85
CA LEU A 135 0.13 1.53 3.38
C LEU A 135 0.25 3.00 2.93
N ILE A 136 -0.40 3.94 3.64
CA ILE A 136 -0.31 5.39 3.35
C ILE A 136 1.07 5.95 3.75
N ASP A 137 1.59 5.60 4.92
CA ASP A 137 2.96 5.98 5.35
C ASP A 137 4.01 5.46 4.34
N ALA A 138 3.85 4.21 3.86
CA ALA A 138 4.71 3.62 2.84
C ALA A 138 4.58 4.29 1.46
N GLN A 139 3.40 4.80 1.10
CA GLN A 139 3.18 5.58 -0.12
C GLN A 139 3.84 6.96 -0.03
N ALA A 140 3.75 7.63 1.12
CA ALA A 140 4.39 8.91 1.39
C ALA A 140 5.92 8.80 1.37
N GLU A 141 6.48 7.75 1.98
CA GLU A 141 7.92 7.46 1.90
C GLU A 141 8.38 7.29 0.44
N LYS A 142 7.64 6.56 -0.40
CA LYS A 142 8.01 6.38 -1.82
C LYS A 142 7.86 7.66 -2.64
N ALA A 143 6.89 8.51 -2.31
CA ALA A 143 6.76 9.84 -2.89
C ALA A 143 7.97 10.73 -2.55
N ILE A 144 8.41 10.72 -1.28
CA ILE A 144 9.64 11.42 -0.81
C ILE A 144 10.88 10.88 -1.54
N ARG A 145 11.11 9.56 -1.52
CA ARG A 145 12.26 8.93 -2.19
C ARG A 145 12.29 9.24 -3.69
N ARG A 146 11.14 9.24 -4.36
CA ARG A 146 11.03 9.64 -5.77
C ARG A 146 11.34 11.13 -5.98
N LYS A 147 10.85 12.03 -5.10
CA LYS A 147 11.11 13.47 -5.20
C LYS A 147 12.62 13.77 -5.13
N VAL A 148 13.33 13.18 -4.18
CA VAL A 148 14.79 13.33 -4.05
C VAL A 148 15.53 12.77 -5.27
N LEU A 149 15.09 11.64 -5.84
CA LEU A 149 15.67 11.12 -7.07
C LEU A 149 15.39 12.01 -8.30
N ASP A 150 14.26 12.72 -8.34
CA ASP A 150 13.96 13.66 -9.43
C ASP A 150 14.79 14.95 -9.29
N GLU A 151 14.93 15.47 -8.06
CA GLU A 151 15.83 16.59 -7.75
C GLU A 151 17.28 16.27 -8.18
N ILE A 152 17.82 15.11 -7.79
CA ILE A 152 19.14 14.62 -8.23
C ILE A 152 19.18 14.43 -9.76
N ALA A 153 18.14 13.91 -10.40
CA ALA A 153 18.08 13.74 -11.85
C ALA A 153 17.99 15.07 -12.62
N GLN A 154 17.50 16.15 -11.99
CA GLN A 154 17.49 17.50 -12.53
C GLN A 154 18.89 18.14 -12.40
N ASP A 155 19.51 18.09 -11.22
CA ASP A 155 20.86 18.61 -10.96
C ASP A 155 21.88 18.00 -11.94
N LEU A 156 21.92 16.66 -12.02
CA LEU A 156 22.75 15.91 -12.98
C LEU A 156 22.43 16.27 -14.44
N HIS A 157 21.18 16.64 -14.77
CA HIS A 157 20.84 17.05 -16.13
C HIS A 157 21.33 18.46 -16.48
N THR A 158 21.44 19.36 -15.50
CA THR A 158 22.01 20.70 -15.70
C THR A 158 23.54 20.71 -15.80
N GLY A 159 24.19 19.63 -15.36
CA GLY A 159 25.66 19.49 -15.38
C GLY A 159 26.34 19.77 -14.04
N VAL A 160 25.62 19.57 -12.93
CA VAL A 160 26.23 19.48 -11.60
C VAL A 160 26.75 18.06 -11.42
N ASP A 161 28.07 17.86 -11.51
CA ASP A 161 28.70 16.58 -11.15
C ASP A 161 28.68 16.41 -9.62
N MET A 162 28.36 15.20 -9.15
CA MET A 162 28.19 14.92 -7.71
C MET A 162 29.19 13.87 -7.21
N ASP A 163 30.12 14.26 -6.33
CA ASP A 163 31.15 13.37 -5.76
C ASP A 163 30.60 12.23 -4.89
N ASP A 164 29.64 12.52 -3.98
CA ASP A 164 28.96 11.52 -3.15
C ASP A 164 27.43 11.69 -3.21
N PRO A 165 26.79 11.21 -4.28
CA PRO A 165 25.35 11.28 -4.45
C PRO A 165 24.61 10.26 -3.55
N ALA A 166 25.30 9.21 -3.10
CA ALA A 166 24.75 8.23 -2.18
C ALA A 166 24.55 8.82 -0.78
N LYS A 167 25.44 9.71 -0.34
CA LYS A 167 25.27 10.51 0.88
C LYS A 167 24.17 11.56 0.72
N ARG A 168 24.19 12.37 -0.35
CA ARG A 168 23.15 13.37 -0.66
C ARG A 168 21.74 12.77 -0.55
N TYR A 169 21.50 11.68 -1.29
CA TYR A 169 20.22 10.96 -1.28
C TYR A 169 19.80 10.51 0.12
N LYS A 170 20.73 9.99 0.95
CA LYS A 170 20.43 9.57 2.33
C LYS A 170 20.06 10.76 3.22
N GLU A 171 20.82 11.85 3.16
CA GLU A 171 20.61 13.04 3.99
C GLU A 171 19.30 13.76 3.63
N ASP A 172 18.95 13.83 2.34
CA ASP A 172 17.70 14.42 1.85
C ASP A 172 16.48 13.57 2.19
N VAL A 173 16.53 12.26 1.91
CA VAL A 173 15.44 11.33 2.26
C VAL A 173 15.23 11.30 3.77
N GLN A 174 16.30 11.26 4.57
CA GLN A 174 16.19 11.32 6.03
C GLN A 174 15.57 12.64 6.49
N THR A 175 15.97 13.79 5.94
CA THR A 175 15.43 15.10 6.31
C THR A 175 13.95 15.25 5.95
N GLN A 176 13.53 14.76 4.78
CA GLN A 176 12.12 14.77 4.37
C GLN A 176 11.29 13.75 5.16
N LEU A 177 11.81 12.55 5.45
CA LEU A 177 11.16 11.57 6.32
C LEU A 177 11.05 12.06 7.78
N ASP A 178 12.08 12.70 8.34
CA ASP A 178 12.02 13.31 9.68
C ASP A 178 11.10 14.52 9.74
N THR A 179 10.77 15.13 8.60
CA THR A 179 9.73 16.16 8.52
C THR A 179 8.34 15.51 8.50
N TYR A 180 8.14 14.47 7.68
CA TYR A 180 6.90 13.70 7.64
C TYR A 180 6.58 12.99 8.97
N ASN A 181 7.59 12.45 9.65
CA ASN A 181 7.45 11.73 10.92
C ASN A 181 7.24 12.64 12.15
N LYS A 182 7.27 13.96 11.98
CA LYS A 182 6.82 14.95 12.98
C LYS A 182 5.35 15.33 12.82
N GLN A 183 4.72 14.99 11.69
CA GLN A 183 3.31 15.32 11.46
C GLN A 183 2.38 14.45 12.31
N THR A 184 1.30 15.04 12.81
CA THR A 184 0.27 14.32 13.59
C THR A 184 -0.50 13.34 12.72
N SER A 185 -1.17 12.36 13.35
CA SER A 185 -2.11 11.47 12.66
C SER A 185 -3.17 12.23 11.86
N ARG A 186 -3.62 13.40 12.34
CA ARG A 186 -4.57 14.23 11.60
C ARG A 186 -3.95 14.88 10.36
N GLN A 187 -2.77 15.47 10.51
CA GLN A 187 -2.04 16.08 9.39
C GLN A 187 -1.74 15.06 8.27
N LYS A 188 -1.35 13.83 8.64
CA LYS A 188 -1.09 12.75 7.68
C LYS A 188 -2.34 12.21 6.98
N TYR A 189 -3.40 11.91 7.73
CA TYR A 189 -4.50 11.07 7.24
C TYR A 189 -5.80 11.84 6.94
N ALA A 190 -6.06 13.00 7.56
CA ALA A 190 -7.35 13.69 7.40
C ALA A 190 -7.57 14.32 6.02
N LYS A 191 -6.49 14.74 5.32
CA LYS A 191 -6.53 15.20 3.92
C LYS A 191 -6.38 14.05 2.90
N ASN A 192 -6.19 12.79 3.32
CA ASN A 192 -5.95 11.67 2.40
C ASN A 192 -7.27 11.08 1.84
N THR A 193 -7.40 11.02 0.52
CA THR A 193 -8.60 10.53 -0.19
C THR A 193 -8.94 9.08 0.11
N ASP A 194 -7.92 8.23 0.22
CA ASP A 194 -8.11 6.78 0.35
C ASP A 194 -8.52 6.41 1.78
N TYR A 195 -7.97 7.13 2.77
CA TYR A 195 -8.41 7.05 4.17
C TYR A 195 -9.85 7.59 4.34
N HIS A 196 -10.20 8.71 3.69
CA HIS A 196 -11.59 9.17 3.64
C HIS A 196 -12.52 8.11 3.02
N ASN A 197 -12.13 7.50 1.90
CA ASN A 197 -12.92 6.48 1.21
C ASN A 197 -13.14 5.22 2.07
N PHE A 198 -12.09 4.76 2.78
CA PHE A 198 -12.18 3.68 3.75
C PHE A 198 -13.17 4.01 4.87
N LYS A 199 -12.97 5.13 5.57
CA LYS A 199 -13.84 5.55 6.67
C LYS A 199 -15.29 5.72 6.22
N ASN A 200 -15.54 6.33 5.06
CA ASN A 200 -16.90 6.52 4.54
C ASN A 200 -17.56 5.18 4.17
N THR A 201 -16.79 4.21 3.65
CA THR A 201 -17.30 2.88 3.31
C THR A 201 -17.69 2.08 4.54
N VAL A 202 -16.86 2.11 5.60
CA VAL A 202 -17.19 1.48 6.89
C VAL A 202 -18.37 2.19 7.57
N TRP A 203 -18.37 3.53 7.58
CA TRP A 203 -19.43 4.34 8.19
C TRP A 203 -20.80 4.09 7.55
N VAL A 204 -20.92 4.26 6.23
CA VAL A 204 -22.17 4.07 5.47
C VAL A 204 -22.64 2.60 5.46
N THR A 205 -21.82 1.67 5.98
CA THR A 205 -22.19 0.27 6.18
C THR A 205 -22.74 0.00 7.59
N LYS A 206 -22.27 0.71 8.62
CA LYS A 206 -22.79 0.62 10.01
C LYS A 206 -23.97 1.56 10.28
N GLU A 207 -23.90 2.82 9.85
CA GLU A 207 -24.75 3.94 10.30
C GLU A 207 -25.61 4.54 9.16
N ASP A 208 -26.80 5.06 9.48
CA ASP A 208 -27.77 5.60 8.50
C ASP A 208 -27.60 7.13 8.35
N GLY A 209 -26.46 7.56 7.77
CA GLY A 209 -26.19 8.97 7.53
C GLY A 209 -24.88 9.27 6.79
N PRO A 210 -24.63 10.55 6.44
CA PRO A 210 -23.32 10.99 5.97
C PRO A 210 -22.28 10.83 7.09
N MET A 211 -21.06 10.41 6.73
CA MET A 211 -19.94 10.35 7.66
C MET A 211 -19.54 11.76 8.14
N PRO A 212 -19.23 11.94 9.44
CA PRO A 212 -18.57 13.12 9.98
C PRO A 212 -17.23 13.46 9.30
N LEU A 213 -16.66 14.62 9.61
CA LEU A 213 -15.34 14.99 9.11
C LEU A 213 -14.28 14.00 9.61
N VAL A 214 -13.37 13.60 8.72
CA VAL A 214 -12.30 12.64 9.04
C VAL A 214 -11.37 13.18 10.16
N LYS A 215 -11.25 14.51 10.28
CA LYS A 215 -10.54 15.18 11.39
C LYS A 215 -11.14 14.80 12.76
N ASP A 216 -12.46 14.64 12.85
CA ASP A 216 -13.16 14.31 14.10
C ASP A 216 -13.08 12.82 14.44
N LEU A 217 -12.96 11.95 13.42
CA LEU A 217 -12.80 10.50 13.58
C LEU A 217 -11.37 10.08 13.99
N ILE A 218 -10.41 10.99 13.92
CA ILE A 218 -9.04 10.79 14.42
C ILE A 218 -8.93 11.51 15.79
N PRO A 219 -8.44 10.85 16.85
CA PRO A 219 -8.17 11.51 18.14
C PRO A 219 -7.26 12.73 18.00
N ALA A 220 -7.45 13.74 18.86
CA ALA A 220 -6.62 14.94 18.86
C ALA A 220 -5.22 14.65 19.43
N GLU A 221 -4.19 15.16 18.74
CA GLU A 221 -2.78 15.01 19.12
C GLU A 221 -2.13 16.39 19.39
N PRO A 222 -1.17 16.50 20.32
CA PRO A 222 -0.45 17.76 20.55
C PRO A 222 0.30 18.20 19.28
N GLY A 223 0.01 19.41 18.80
CA GLY A 223 0.50 19.93 17.50
C GLY A 223 -0.56 19.96 16.38
N ASP A 224 -1.80 19.50 16.64
CA ASP A 224 -2.91 19.65 15.70
C ASP A 224 -3.31 21.12 15.44
N ASP A 225 -3.06 22.01 16.40
CA ASP A 225 -3.44 23.42 16.34
C ASP A 225 -2.52 24.26 15.43
N ASP A 226 -1.22 23.92 15.39
CA ASP A 226 -0.18 24.63 14.61
C ASP A 226 -0.35 24.46 13.08
N ALA A 227 -1.26 23.61 12.64
CA ALA A 227 -1.56 23.33 11.22
C ALA A 227 -2.96 23.82 10.79
N SER A 228 -3.53 24.81 11.49
CA SER A 228 -4.90 25.29 11.26
C SER A 228 -5.02 26.58 10.42
N ASP A 229 -3.91 27.09 9.85
CA ASP A 229 -3.82 28.42 9.21
C ASP A 229 -3.24 28.38 7.77
N ASP A 230 -3.16 27.19 7.14
CA ASP A 230 -2.59 27.01 5.79
C ASP A 230 -3.61 26.39 4.80
N ASP A 231 -4.14 27.27 3.95
CA ASP A 231 -5.02 27.12 2.78
C ASP A 231 -6.46 26.54 2.90
N ASP A 232 -7.36 27.16 2.12
CA ASP A 232 -8.82 26.94 2.00
C ASP A 232 -9.23 25.59 1.34
N ASP A 233 -8.60 24.48 1.74
CA ASP A 233 -8.92 23.14 1.24
C ASP A 233 -10.29 22.64 1.75
N VAL A 234 -11.26 22.51 0.83
CA VAL A 234 -12.61 21.98 1.13
C VAL A 234 -12.55 20.52 1.56
N GLN A 235 -12.56 20.28 2.87
CA GLN A 235 -12.70 18.94 3.44
C GLN A 235 -14.04 18.33 3.01
N THR A 236 -13.97 17.26 2.23
CA THR A 236 -15.15 16.54 1.74
C THR A 236 -15.75 15.75 2.90
N GLY A 237 -17.05 15.96 3.17
CA GLY A 237 -17.82 15.15 4.12
C GLY A 237 -18.34 13.86 3.48
N GLY A 238 -18.82 12.92 4.31
CA GLY A 238 -19.24 11.61 3.84
C GLY A 238 -20.35 11.61 2.79
N VAL A 239 -20.06 11.03 1.63
CA VAL A 239 -20.99 10.95 0.50
C VAL A 239 -21.82 9.67 0.59
N VAL A 240 -23.12 9.81 0.86
CA VAL A 240 -24.10 8.72 0.74
C VAL A 240 -24.46 8.52 -0.73
N GLN A 241 -24.14 7.36 -1.29
CA GLN A 241 -24.50 7.03 -2.67
C GLN A 241 -26.01 6.73 -2.78
N ASN A 242 -26.68 7.38 -3.74
CA ASN A 242 -28.10 7.19 -3.97
C ASN A 242 -28.37 6.00 -4.91
N PHE A 243 -28.79 4.87 -4.36
CA PHE A 243 -29.10 3.64 -5.12
C PHE A 243 -30.53 3.59 -5.71
N ARG A 244 -31.21 4.73 -5.87
CA ARG A 244 -32.53 4.83 -6.51
C ARG A 244 -32.41 5.11 -8.00
N CYS A 245 -33.27 4.47 -8.79
CA CYS A 245 -33.36 4.69 -10.24
C CYS A 245 -34.04 6.05 -10.55
N PRO A 246 -33.45 6.93 -11.38
CA PRO A 246 -34.08 8.19 -11.81
C PRO A 246 -35.43 8.03 -12.53
N LEU A 247 -35.70 6.87 -13.14
CA LEU A 247 -36.95 6.59 -13.87
C LEU A 247 -38.06 6.06 -12.94
N THR A 248 -37.75 5.11 -12.06
CA THR A 248 -38.76 4.40 -11.26
C THR A 248 -38.85 4.87 -9.81
N THR A 249 -37.88 5.67 -9.33
CA THR A 249 -37.67 6.12 -7.94
C THR A 249 -37.46 5.01 -6.88
N ASN A 250 -37.69 3.76 -7.26
CA ASN A 250 -37.38 2.55 -6.52
C ASN A 250 -35.87 2.28 -6.49
N ILE A 251 -35.46 1.32 -5.66
CA ILE A 251 -34.08 0.79 -5.65
C ILE A 251 -33.74 0.26 -7.05
N LEU A 252 -32.48 0.42 -7.46
CA LEU A 252 -31.97 -0.11 -8.73
C LEU A 252 -32.11 -1.64 -8.81
N GLU A 253 -32.51 -2.15 -9.97
CA GLU A 253 -32.57 -3.59 -10.26
C GLU A 253 -31.88 -3.86 -11.61
N ASP A 254 -30.88 -4.75 -11.61
CA ASP A 254 -29.91 -4.92 -12.71
C ASP A 254 -29.33 -3.57 -13.20
N PRO A 255 -28.60 -2.81 -12.35
CA PRO A 255 -28.14 -1.46 -12.68
C PRO A 255 -27.30 -1.42 -13.97
N LEU A 256 -27.70 -0.51 -14.87
CA LEU A 256 -26.97 -0.12 -16.06
C LEU A 256 -26.50 1.34 -15.94
N SER A 257 -25.19 1.56 -16.04
CA SER A 257 -24.54 2.88 -16.02
C SER A 257 -24.31 3.37 -17.45
N ASN A 258 -24.48 4.65 -17.71
CA ASN A 258 -24.18 5.23 -19.03
C ASN A 258 -22.69 5.57 -19.15
N THR A 259 -22.06 5.33 -20.31
CA THR A 259 -20.65 5.75 -20.54
C THR A 259 -20.50 7.26 -20.80
N LEU A 260 -21.60 8.00 -20.94
CA LEU A 260 -21.60 9.44 -21.25
C LEU A 260 -22.05 10.32 -20.06
N CYS A 261 -22.47 9.73 -18.94
CA CYS A 261 -22.77 10.43 -17.69
C CYS A 261 -22.80 9.45 -16.51
N THR A 262 -22.52 9.91 -15.30
CA THR A 262 -22.45 9.11 -14.05
C THR A 262 -23.78 8.51 -13.56
N HIS A 263 -24.85 8.60 -14.35
CA HIS A 263 -26.19 8.14 -13.98
C HIS A 263 -26.41 6.65 -14.30
N SER A 264 -27.13 6.00 -13.39
CA SER A 264 -27.42 4.56 -13.41
C SER A 264 -28.92 4.29 -13.32
N TYR A 265 -29.39 3.23 -13.96
CA TYR A 265 -30.82 2.93 -14.11
C TYR A 265 -31.12 1.43 -13.99
N SER A 266 -32.33 1.07 -13.58
CA SER A 266 -32.78 -0.32 -13.61
C SER A 266 -32.95 -0.80 -15.06
N ARG A 267 -32.50 -2.02 -15.38
CA ARG A 267 -32.42 -2.54 -16.76
C ARG A 267 -33.73 -2.46 -17.54
N ALA A 268 -34.83 -2.90 -16.96
CA ALA A 268 -36.14 -2.89 -17.62
C ALA A 268 -36.56 -1.46 -18.00
N ALA A 269 -36.62 -0.57 -17.01
CA ALA A 269 -37.06 0.81 -17.18
C ALA A 269 -36.24 1.59 -18.24
N ILE A 270 -34.92 1.44 -18.27
CA ILE A 270 -34.10 2.14 -19.27
C ILE A 270 -34.18 1.51 -20.66
N THR A 271 -34.41 0.19 -20.75
CA THR A 271 -34.65 -0.50 -22.03
C THR A 271 -35.98 -0.05 -22.63
N GLU A 272 -37.04 0.01 -21.83
CA GLU A 272 -38.36 0.55 -22.22
C GLU A 272 -38.27 2.03 -22.63
N TYR A 273 -37.58 2.85 -21.85
CA TYR A 273 -37.40 4.27 -22.12
C TYR A 273 -36.70 4.54 -23.46
N VAL A 274 -35.64 3.77 -23.78
CA VAL A 274 -34.94 3.86 -25.07
C VAL A 274 -35.76 3.24 -26.21
N ALA A 275 -36.50 2.15 -25.97
CA ALA A 275 -37.39 1.54 -26.95
C ALA A 275 -38.57 2.46 -27.34
N ALA A 276 -39.02 3.32 -26.42
CA ALA A 276 -39.98 4.39 -26.69
C ALA A 276 -39.42 5.54 -27.55
N GLY A 277 -38.17 5.46 -28.01
CA GLY A 277 -37.51 6.43 -28.88
C GLY A 277 -36.79 7.57 -28.15
N ASN A 278 -36.77 7.58 -26.81
CA ASN A 278 -36.05 8.61 -26.06
C ASN A 278 -34.54 8.34 -26.10
N ASN A 279 -33.77 9.39 -26.42
CA ASN A 279 -32.32 9.31 -26.63
C ASN A 279 -31.49 10.20 -25.68
N ARG A 280 -32.13 10.80 -24.68
CA ARG A 280 -31.52 11.67 -23.66
C ARG A 280 -31.46 10.98 -22.30
N CYS A 281 -30.61 11.47 -21.41
CA CYS A 281 -30.58 11.07 -20.02
C CYS A 281 -31.91 11.44 -19.32
N PRO A 282 -32.58 10.49 -18.63
CA PRO A 282 -33.79 10.80 -17.86
C PRO A 282 -33.49 11.36 -16.46
N ALA A 283 -32.23 11.42 -16.02
CA ALA A 283 -31.87 12.13 -14.79
C ALA A 283 -32.03 13.65 -14.99
N SER A 284 -32.51 14.34 -13.96
CA SER A 284 -32.73 15.80 -13.98
C SER A 284 -31.45 16.55 -14.37
N SER A 285 -31.64 17.67 -15.08
CA SER A 285 -30.63 18.56 -15.70
C SER A 285 -29.59 17.91 -16.64
N CYS A 286 -29.53 16.59 -16.78
CA CYS A 286 -28.51 15.93 -17.57
C CYS A 286 -28.85 15.91 -19.08
N MET A 287 -27.99 16.50 -19.91
CA MET A 287 -28.18 16.55 -21.37
C MET A 287 -27.49 15.44 -22.16
N ALA A 288 -26.79 14.51 -21.49
CA ALA A 288 -26.07 13.43 -22.16
C ALA A 288 -27.01 12.49 -22.91
N ASN A 289 -26.57 11.95 -24.06
CA ASN A 289 -27.35 10.96 -24.79
C ASN A 289 -27.31 9.58 -24.11
N VAL A 290 -28.37 8.80 -24.28
CA VAL A 290 -28.48 7.41 -23.82
C VAL A 290 -28.88 6.51 -24.99
N SER A 291 -28.28 5.32 -25.07
CA SER A 291 -28.63 4.28 -26.03
C SER A 291 -28.25 2.91 -25.47
N MET A 292 -28.83 1.83 -26.01
CA MET A 292 -28.47 0.45 -25.63
C MET A 292 -26.98 0.10 -25.87
N ARG A 293 -26.22 0.93 -26.62
CA ARG A 293 -24.78 0.76 -26.85
C ARG A 293 -23.91 1.58 -25.88
N SER A 294 -24.46 2.63 -25.26
CA SER A 294 -23.75 3.45 -24.26
C SER A 294 -24.04 3.00 -22.81
N LEU A 295 -25.07 2.18 -22.61
CA LEU A 295 -25.34 1.53 -21.33
C LEU A 295 -24.43 0.31 -21.13
N LYS A 296 -23.81 0.20 -19.95
CA LYS A 296 -22.98 -0.94 -19.54
C LYS A 296 -23.40 -1.42 -18.15
N GLN A 297 -23.23 -2.71 -17.88
CA GLN A 297 -23.34 -3.26 -16.53
C GLN A 297 -22.08 -2.89 -15.74
N ASP A 298 -22.27 -2.35 -14.54
CA ASP A 298 -21.20 -2.08 -13.59
C ASP A 298 -21.27 -3.14 -12.46
N PRO A 299 -20.32 -4.10 -12.41
CA PRO A 299 -20.38 -5.19 -11.43
C PRO A 299 -20.12 -4.71 -9.99
N LEU A 300 -19.44 -3.57 -9.79
CA LEU A 300 -19.24 -2.98 -8.46
C LEU A 300 -20.56 -2.33 -7.99
N LEU A 301 -21.25 -1.62 -8.87
CA LEU A 301 -22.57 -1.07 -8.56
C LEU A 301 -23.60 -2.18 -8.31
N VAL A 302 -23.57 -3.29 -9.05
CA VAL A 302 -24.41 -4.48 -8.77
C VAL A 302 -24.18 -5.01 -7.35
N LYS A 303 -22.92 -5.19 -6.92
CA LYS A 303 -22.58 -5.58 -5.53
C LYS A 303 -23.19 -4.60 -4.51
N LYS A 304 -22.96 -3.30 -4.69
CA LYS A 304 -23.38 -2.25 -3.74
C LYS A 304 -24.90 -2.09 -3.66
N VAL A 305 -25.60 -2.16 -4.79
CA VAL A 305 -27.07 -2.18 -4.86
C VAL A 305 -27.64 -3.43 -4.16
N ALA A 306 -27.03 -4.61 -4.31
CA ALA A 306 -27.47 -5.82 -3.63
C ALA A 306 -27.28 -5.73 -2.10
N ALA A 307 -26.16 -5.18 -1.62
CA ALA A 307 -25.95 -4.90 -0.20
C ALA A 307 -26.96 -3.86 0.34
N PHE A 308 -27.24 -2.79 -0.41
CA PHE A 308 -28.25 -1.80 -0.03
C PHE A 308 -29.67 -2.37 0.02
N LYS A 309 -30.06 -3.23 -0.95
CA LYS A 309 -31.36 -3.91 -0.95
C LYS A 309 -31.51 -4.82 0.28
N ARG A 310 -30.48 -5.60 0.61
CA ARG A 310 -30.44 -6.43 1.83
C ARG A 310 -30.64 -5.60 3.11
N ARG A 311 -29.94 -4.47 3.22
CA ARG A 311 -30.08 -3.52 4.35
C ARG A 311 -31.50 -2.98 4.52
N GLU A 312 -32.16 -2.57 3.44
CA GLU A 312 -33.53 -2.06 3.53
C GLU A 312 -34.54 -3.19 3.83
N GLU A 313 -34.32 -4.40 3.31
CA GLU A 313 -35.11 -5.59 3.66
C GLU A 313 -34.97 -5.97 5.15
N GLU A 314 -33.75 -5.99 5.68
CA GLU A 314 -33.45 -6.17 7.12
C GLU A 314 -34.13 -5.09 7.97
N ARG A 315 -34.02 -3.81 7.57
CA ARG A 315 -34.66 -2.67 8.26
C ARG A 315 -36.19 -2.74 8.23
N LEU A 316 -36.78 -3.21 7.14
CA LEU A 316 -38.22 -3.44 7.02
C LEU A 316 -38.70 -4.62 7.89
N ILE A 317 -37.89 -5.68 8.02
CA ILE A 317 -38.18 -6.80 8.94
C ILE A 317 -38.12 -6.33 10.39
N ALA A 318 -37.07 -5.60 10.78
CA ALA A 318 -36.93 -5.05 12.13
C ALA A 318 -38.08 -4.10 12.50
N ARG A 319 -38.47 -3.19 11.58
CA ARG A 319 -39.63 -2.28 11.78
C ARG A 319 -40.97 -3.03 11.89
N ARG A 320 -41.14 -4.14 11.17
CA ARG A 320 -42.33 -5.00 11.31
C ARG A 320 -42.34 -5.72 12.66
N GLN A 321 -41.20 -6.23 13.11
CA GLN A 321 -41.06 -6.89 14.41
C GLN A 321 -41.36 -5.93 15.56
N THR A 322 -40.76 -4.74 15.60
CA THR A 322 -41.04 -3.75 16.66
C THR A 322 -42.50 -3.28 16.64
N SER A 323 -43.10 -3.09 15.47
CA SER A 323 -44.53 -2.77 15.34
C SER A 323 -45.46 -3.91 15.78
N THR A 324 -45.00 -5.16 15.80
CA THR A 324 -45.78 -6.34 16.22
C THR A 324 -45.70 -6.57 17.74
N VAL A 325 -44.74 -5.96 18.44
CA VAL A 325 -44.54 -6.08 19.90
C VAL A 325 -45.30 -4.98 20.68
N LEU A 326 -45.93 -4.03 19.98
CA LEU A 326 -46.66 -2.89 20.56
C LEU A 326 -48.20 -3.04 20.49
N TYR A 327 -48.70 -4.27 20.32
CA TYR A 327 -50.11 -4.65 20.26
C TYR A 327 -50.39 -5.93 21.08
#